data_AF-A0A945K7X7-F1
#
_entry.id   AF-A0A945K7X7-F1
#
_cell.length_a   1.000
_cell.length_b   1.000
_cell.length_c   1.000
_cell.angle_alpha   90.00
_cell.angle_beta   90.00
_cell.angle_gamma   90.00
#
_symmetry.space_group_name_H-M   'P 1'
#
loop_
_entity.id
_entity.type
_entity.pdbx_description
1 polymer ?
#
loop_
_entity_poly.entity_id
_entity_poly.type
_entity_poly.pdbx_seq_one_letter_code
_entity_poly.pdbx_strand_id
1 'polypeptide(L)'
;MIISHKYKFLFIGLPFSASSAISKELYLEYNGKPYLRKHSLYHEFKNVATKEELEYFVFAVLRNPMEIAVTVYEKMKANVKGNFTNPKLFSENGGHISKQQRQRFNYINDNNSSFQEYFKKFHQKPYDNLSSLIIDDCDFVIKYETIAEDYLLALKKAGVSNPKPLPVANKTAGKKNDLLGYYTNDIKEISIAVFGPFLEKYNYSFPEEWGAVKIPLKSKLEFLVLGVLRKLNQKYFKKTKRKIGLEGTIYGDMQRN
;
A
#
# COMPACT_ATOMS: atom_id res chain seq x y z
N MET A 1 -9.26 7.80 2.33
CA MET A 1 -10.50 7.05 2.55
C MET A 1 -11.61 7.83 1.91
N ILE A 2 -12.21 7.27 0.87
CA ILE A 2 -13.28 7.92 0.12
C ILE A 2 -14.58 7.19 0.44
N ILE A 3 -15.63 7.93 0.78
CA ILE A 3 -16.97 7.38 1.01
C ILE A 3 -17.92 7.91 -0.07
N SER A 4 -18.89 7.11 -0.50
CA SER A 4 -19.99 7.58 -1.34
C SER A 4 -21.31 7.16 -0.70
N HIS A 5 -22.11 8.13 -0.27
CA HIS A 5 -23.44 7.87 0.27
C HIS A 5 -24.44 7.49 -0.83
N LYS A 6 -24.23 8.00 -2.06
CA LYS A 6 -25.08 7.69 -3.21
C LYS A 6 -25.02 6.19 -3.57
N TYR A 7 -23.81 5.63 -3.60
CA TYR A 7 -23.57 4.23 -3.94
C TYR A 7 -23.23 3.36 -2.73
N LYS A 8 -23.39 3.90 -1.51
CA LYS A 8 -23.17 3.21 -0.22
C LYS A 8 -21.87 2.38 -0.19
N PHE A 9 -20.75 3.00 -0.52
CA PHE A 9 -19.43 2.35 -0.47
C PHE A 9 -18.39 3.12 0.34
N LEU A 10 -17.38 2.39 0.81
CA LEU A 10 -16.16 2.92 1.42
C LEU A 10 -14.91 2.38 0.73
N PHE A 11 -14.10 3.27 0.16
CA PHE A 11 -12.77 2.94 -0.37
C PHE A 11 -11.65 3.26 0.62
N ILE A 12 -10.89 2.23 0.99
CA ILE A 12 -9.71 2.34 1.87
C ILE A 12 -8.43 2.31 1.03
N GLY A 13 -7.91 3.50 0.75
CA GLY A 13 -6.66 3.66 0.01
C GLY A 13 -5.41 3.31 0.81
N LEU A 14 -4.73 2.22 0.48
CA LEU A 14 -3.44 1.81 1.07
C LEU A 14 -2.23 2.48 0.39
N PRO A 15 -1.07 2.59 1.07
CA PRO A 15 0.16 3.03 0.42
C PRO A 15 0.58 2.09 -0.72
N PHE A 16 1.12 2.66 -1.81
CA PHE A 16 1.64 1.92 -2.98
C PHE A 16 0.63 1.09 -3.79
N SER A 17 -0.67 1.34 -3.60
CA SER A 17 -1.76 0.53 -4.20
C SER A 17 -2.59 1.28 -5.27
N ALA A 18 -1.97 2.18 -6.04
CA ALA A 18 -2.67 3.14 -6.93
C ALA A 18 -3.76 3.99 -6.25
N SER A 19 -3.78 4.06 -4.91
CA SER A 19 -4.90 4.63 -4.16
C SER A 19 -5.22 6.08 -4.53
N SER A 20 -4.22 6.86 -4.95
CA SER A 20 -4.43 8.25 -5.35
C SER A 20 -5.25 8.37 -6.64
N ALA A 21 -5.03 7.48 -7.62
CA ALA A 21 -5.74 7.49 -8.89
C ALA A 21 -7.21 7.10 -8.68
N ILE A 22 -7.44 5.99 -7.97
CA ILE A 22 -8.80 5.57 -7.59
C ILE A 22 -9.49 6.65 -6.77
N SER A 23 -8.84 7.23 -5.75
CA SER A 23 -9.49 8.26 -4.93
C SER A 23 -9.93 9.48 -5.75
N LYS A 24 -9.11 9.90 -6.73
CA LYS A 24 -9.44 11.01 -7.62
C LYS A 24 -10.66 10.66 -8.48
N GLU A 25 -10.67 9.48 -9.07
CA GLU A 25 -11.76 9.02 -9.93
C GLU A 25 -13.08 8.88 -9.16
N LEU A 26 -13.05 8.25 -7.98
CA LEU A 26 -14.20 8.13 -7.08
C LEU A 26 -14.78 9.49 -6.71
N TYR A 27 -13.91 10.47 -6.46
CA TYR A 27 -14.33 11.84 -6.14
C TYR A 27 -15.00 12.54 -7.33
N LEU A 28 -14.42 12.44 -8.52
CA LEU A 28 -14.91 13.15 -9.71
C LEU A 28 -16.18 12.52 -10.30
N GLU A 29 -16.25 11.19 -10.37
CA GLU A 29 -17.26 10.49 -11.18
C GLU A 29 -18.33 9.78 -10.33
N TYR A 30 -18.05 9.47 -9.05
CA TYR A 30 -18.88 8.57 -8.24
C TYR A 30 -19.37 9.17 -6.93
N ASN A 31 -19.47 10.50 -6.86
CA ASN A 31 -19.91 11.25 -5.66
C ASN A 31 -19.10 10.87 -4.41
N GLY A 32 -17.86 10.42 -4.59
CA GLY A 32 -16.96 10.11 -3.51
C GLY A 32 -16.54 11.37 -2.78
N LYS A 33 -16.48 11.33 -1.46
CA LYS A 33 -15.97 12.43 -0.63
C LYS A 33 -14.85 11.92 0.27
N PRO A 34 -13.79 12.71 0.52
CA PRO A 34 -12.83 12.39 1.56
C PRO A 34 -13.54 12.35 2.91
N TYR A 35 -13.52 11.18 3.55
CA TYR A 35 -14.17 11.02 4.85
C TYR A 35 -13.18 11.20 6.00
N LEU A 36 -12.07 10.49 5.94
CA LEU A 36 -10.93 10.64 6.86
C LEU A 36 -9.67 11.06 6.10
N ARG A 37 -8.52 11.11 6.77
CA ARG A 37 -7.24 11.40 6.10
C ARG A 37 -6.85 10.29 5.11
N LYS A 38 -5.82 10.58 4.31
CA LYS A 38 -5.19 9.58 3.45
C LYS A 38 -4.61 8.44 4.31
N HIS A 39 -4.76 7.21 3.85
CA HIS A 39 -4.32 5.99 4.54
C HIS A 39 -4.87 5.85 5.97
N SER A 40 -6.09 6.35 6.23
CA SER A 40 -6.85 5.94 7.41
C SER A 40 -7.24 4.47 7.34
N LEU A 41 -7.28 3.83 8.50
CA LEU A 41 -7.61 2.42 8.66
C LEU A 41 -9.10 2.25 8.98
N TYR A 42 -9.64 1.04 8.76
CA TYR A 42 -11.07 0.77 8.97
C TYR A 42 -11.52 0.97 10.42
N HIS A 43 -10.68 0.65 11.41
CA HIS A 43 -11.03 0.94 12.81
C HIS A 43 -11.18 2.45 13.11
N GLU A 44 -10.45 3.32 12.39
CA GLU A 44 -10.62 4.78 12.53
C GLU A 44 -11.98 5.21 11.96
N PHE A 45 -12.45 4.56 10.90
CA PHE A 45 -13.80 4.74 10.35
C PHE A 45 -14.88 4.27 11.33
N LYS A 46 -14.74 3.06 11.88
CA LYS A 46 -15.70 2.49 12.85
C LYS A 46 -15.95 3.37 14.08
N ASN A 47 -14.97 4.18 14.46
CA ASN A 47 -15.09 5.09 15.62
C ASN A 47 -15.94 6.34 15.34
N VAL A 48 -16.18 6.69 14.08
CA VAL A 48 -16.88 7.93 13.71
C VAL A 48 -18.09 7.68 12.79
N ALA A 49 -18.18 6.51 12.18
CA ALA A 49 -19.26 6.13 11.28
C ALA A 49 -20.60 5.98 12.02
N THR A 50 -21.67 6.38 11.35
CA THR A 50 -23.05 6.06 11.73
C THR A 50 -23.34 4.57 11.52
N LYS A 51 -24.44 4.09 12.11
CA LYS A 51 -24.90 2.70 11.91
C LYS A 51 -25.13 2.36 10.44
N GLU A 52 -25.67 3.31 9.66
CA GLU A 52 -25.91 3.07 8.23
C GLU A 52 -24.60 2.98 7.43
N GLU A 53 -23.63 3.85 7.73
CA GLU A 53 -22.33 3.84 7.03
C GLU A 53 -21.51 2.56 7.31
N LEU A 54 -21.73 1.90 8.45
CA LEU A 54 -21.07 0.62 8.75
C LEU A 54 -21.52 -0.53 7.84
N GLU A 55 -22.69 -0.41 7.21
CA GLU A 55 -23.24 -1.38 6.26
C GLU A 55 -22.81 -1.11 4.80
N TYR A 56 -21.95 -0.10 4.58
CA TYR A 56 -21.50 0.25 3.24
C TYR A 56 -20.52 -0.79 2.70
N PHE A 57 -20.56 -1.03 1.39
CA PHE A 57 -19.64 -1.92 0.70
C PHE A 57 -18.20 -1.40 0.80
N VAL A 58 -17.33 -2.13 1.49
CA VAL A 58 -15.95 -1.76 1.76
C VAL A 58 -15.02 -2.43 0.77
N PHE A 59 -14.17 -1.66 0.12
CA PHE A 59 -13.13 -2.21 -0.75
C PHE A 59 -11.79 -1.49 -0.64
N ALA A 60 -10.73 -2.21 -0.95
CA ALA A 60 -9.35 -1.74 -0.92
C ALA A 60 -8.55 -2.35 -2.07
N VAL A 61 -7.32 -1.87 -2.24
CA VAL A 61 -6.37 -2.44 -3.21
C VAL A 61 -5.23 -3.11 -2.48
N LEU A 62 -4.98 -4.36 -2.82
CA LEU A 62 -3.83 -5.12 -2.39
C LEU A 62 -2.84 -5.24 -3.55
N ARG A 63 -1.54 -5.19 -3.25
CA ARG A 63 -0.48 -5.31 -4.24
C ARG A 63 0.53 -6.34 -3.77
N ASN A 64 1.09 -7.09 -4.72
CA ASN A 64 2.14 -8.04 -4.44
C ASN A 64 3.31 -7.35 -3.70
N PRO A 65 3.69 -7.83 -2.50
CA PRO A 65 4.72 -7.20 -1.68
C PRO A 65 6.10 -7.19 -2.33
N MET A 66 6.40 -8.16 -3.20
CA MET A 66 7.65 -8.20 -3.97
C MET A 66 7.75 -6.99 -4.91
N GLU A 67 6.64 -6.62 -5.56
CA GLU A 67 6.61 -5.42 -6.39
C GLU A 67 6.73 -4.12 -5.59
N ILE A 68 6.15 -4.10 -4.39
CA ILE A 68 6.25 -2.93 -3.50
C ILE A 68 7.71 -2.70 -3.12
N ALA A 69 8.46 -3.75 -2.76
CA ALA A 69 9.86 -3.63 -2.40
C ALA A 69 10.71 -3.06 -3.55
N VAL A 70 10.52 -3.57 -4.76
CA VAL A 70 11.17 -3.03 -5.98
C VAL A 70 10.78 -1.57 -6.21
N THR A 71 9.49 -1.25 -6.11
CA THR A 71 8.98 0.12 -6.30
C THR A 71 9.59 1.09 -5.28
N VAL A 72 9.78 0.66 -4.03
CA VAL A 72 10.40 1.48 -2.98
C VAL A 72 11.88 1.71 -3.29
N TYR A 73 12.61 0.64 -3.66
CA TYR A 73 14.01 0.74 -4.07
C TYR A 73 14.19 1.72 -5.23
N GLU A 74 13.45 1.54 -6.32
CA GLU A 74 13.58 2.40 -7.51
C GLU A 74 13.22 3.86 -7.23
N LYS A 75 12.21 4.11 -6.39
CA LYS A 75 11.87 5.48 -5.96
C LYS A 75 12.99 6.13 -5.15
N MET A 76 13.66 5.37 -4.29
CA MET A 76 14.80 5.88 -3.51
C MET A 76 16.02 6.09 -4.39
N LYS A 77 16.31 5.14 -5.28
CA LYS A 77 17.45 5.21 -6.21
C LYS A 77 17.33 6.40 -7.17
N ALA A 78 16.17 6.58 -7.79
CA ALA A 78 15.99 7.66 -8.76
C ALA A 78 15.77 9.02 -8.10
N ASN A 79 15.11 9.05 -6.93
CA ASN A 79 14.74 10.25 -6.18
C ASN A 79 14.24 11.43 -7.05
N VAL A 80 13.49 11.14 -8.11
CA VAL A 80 13.10 12.12 -9.15
C VAL A 80 12.43 13.38 -8.59
N LYS A 81 11.68 13.24 -7.49
CA LYS A 81 10.97 14.34 -6.83
C LYS A 81 11.78 15.06 -5.74
N GLY A 82 13.02 14.65 -5.50
CA GLY A 82 13.84 15.15 -4.39
C GLY A 82 13.27 14.85 -3.00
N ASN A 83 12.35 13.88 -2.89
CA ASN A 83 11.61 13.65 -1.64
C ASN A 83 12.53 13.26 -0.48
N PHE A 84 13.56 12.45 -0.77
CA PHE A 84 14.47 11.94 0.26
C PHE A 84 15.58 12.92 0.64
N THR A 85 15.73 14.02 -0.10
CA THR A 85 16.72 15.07 0.12
C THR A 85 16.11 16.40 0.58
N ASN A 86 14.79 16.57 0.50
CA ASN A 86 14.10 17.79 0.91
C ASN A 86 13.83 17.83 2.44
N PRO A 87 14.45 18.74 3.20
CA PRO A 87 14.28 18.80 4.65
C PRO A 87 12.86 19.06 5.12
N LYS A 88 12.04 19.77 4.34
CA LYS A 88 10.63 20.04 4.69
C LYS A 88 9.78 18.77 4.73
N LEU A 89 10.23 17.71 4.04
CA LEU A 89 9.52 16.43 4.01
C LEU A 89 9.96 15.48 5.12
N PHE A 90 10.96 15.83 5.91
CA PHE A 90 11.49 14.98 6.98
C PHE A 90 10.56 14.97 8.21
N SER A 91 10.45 13.81 8.85
CA SER A 91 9.56 13.58 9.99
C SER A 91 9.83 14.51 11.17
N GLU A 92 11.09 14.81 11.46
CA GLU A 92 11.52 15.76 12.50
C GLU A 92 11.10 17.20 12.22
N ASN A 93 10.88 17.53 10.94
CA ASN A 93 10.43 18.84 10.47
C ASN A 93 8.92 18.85 10.17
N GLY A 94 8.18 17.87 10.67
CA GLY A 94 6.72 17.76 10.48
C GLY A 94 6.26 17.05 9.20
N GLY A 95 7.20 16.65 8.34
CA GLY A 95 6.97 15.90 7.11
C GLY A 95 6.68 14.40 7.33
N HIS A 96 6.79 13.60 6.27
CA HIS A 96 6.39 12.19 6.24
C HIS A 96 7.52 11.20 5.93
N ILE A 97 8.71 11.69 5.58
CA ILE A 97 9.91 10.88 5.33
C ILE A 97 10.61 10.61 6.66
N SER A 98 10.60 9.35 7.08
CA SER A 98 11.21 8.91 8.34
C SER A 98 12.74 8.83 8.27
N LYS A 99 13.39 8.89 9.44
CA LYS A 99 14.83 8.63 9.58
C LYS A 99 15.26 7.30 8.94
N GLN A 100 14.47 6.23 9.12
CA GLN A 100 14.75 4.90 8.54
C GLN A 100 14.68 4.91 7.01
N GLN A 101 13.72 5.64 6.42
CA GLN A 101 13.65 5.79 4.96
C GLN A 101 14.87 6.53 4.42
N ARG A 102 15.38 7.54 5.14
CA ARG A 102 16.63 8.22 4.75
C ARG A 102 17.85 7.33 4.89
N GLN A 103 17.95 6.52 5.94
CA GLN A 103 19.05 5.55 6.07
C GLN A 103 19.10 4.57 4.89
N ARG A 104 17.93 4.10 4.43
CA ARG A 104 17.81 3.26 3.24
C ARG A 104 18.23 4.01 1.98
N PHE A 105 17.74 5.24 1.80
CA PHE A 105 18.10 6.11 0.68
C PHE A 105 19.61 6.37 0.62
N ASN A 106 20.22 6.76 1.73
CA ASN A 106 21.67 6.99 1.84
C ASN A 106 22.44 5.70 1.52
N TYR A 107 22.05 4.54 2.09
CA TYR A 107 22.72 3.28 1.78
C TYR A 107 22.70 2.95 0.27
N ILE A 108 21.59 3.20 -0.41
CA ILE A 108 21.47 2.98 -1.85
C ILE A 108 22.40 3.92 -2.61
N ASN A 109 22.39 5.23 -2.31
CA ASN A 109 23.09 6.23 -3.11
C ASN A 109 24.59 6.32 -2.76
N ASP A 110 24.94 6.35 -1.48
CA ASP A 110 26.31 6.52 -1.00
C ASP A 110 27.20 5.33 -1.40
N ASN A 111 26.62 4.13 -1.53
CA ASN A 111 27.34 2.92 -1.91
C ASN A 111 27.02 2.43 -3.34
N ASN A 112 26.19 3.15 -4.10
CA ASN A 112 25.64 2.69 -5.38
C ASN A 112 25.05 1.25 -5.31
N SER A 113 24.34 0.94 -4.22
CA SER A 113 23.92 -0.43 -3.91
C SER A 113 22.94 -0.96 -4.97
N SER A 114 23.17 -2.20 -5.39
CA SER A 114 22.20 -3.02 -6.11
C SER A 114 20.92 -3.27 -5.29
N PHE A 115 19.87 -3.76 -5.95
CA PHE A 115 18.66 -4.17 -5.24
C PHE A 115 18.94 -5.30 -4.25
N GLN A 116 19.82 -6.24 -4.62
CA GLN A 116 20.19 -7.41 -3.82
C GLN A 116 20.87 -6.99 -2.51
N GLU A 117 21.85 -6.08 -2.58
CA GLU A 117 22.55 -5.55 -1.40
C GLU A 117 21.59 -4.79 -0.47
N TYR A 118 20.76 -3.93 -1.07
CA TYR A 118 19.68 -3.24 -0.36
C TYR A 118 18.71 -4.22 0.31
N PHE A 119 18.32 -5.27 -0.41
CA PHE A 119 17.34 -6.26 0.05
C PHE A 119 17.91 -7.04 1.24
N LYS A 120 19.10 -7.62 1.10
CA LYS A 120 19.82 -8.34 2.16
C LYS A 120 19.96 -7.50 3.42
N LYS A 121 20.27 -6.21 3.28
CA LYS A 121 20.45 -5.32 4.44
C LYS A 121 19.15 -5.00 5.16
N PHE A 122 18.07 -4.71 4.43
CA PHE A 122 16.87 -4.11 5.02
C PHE A 122 15.63 -5.02 5.09
N HIS A 123 15.69 -6.22 4.52
CA HIS A 123 14.59 -7.20 4.50
C HIS A 123 15.02 -8.48 5.23
N GLN A 124 15.00 -8.41 6.56
CA GLN A 124 15.41 -9.52 7.45
C GLN A 124 14.24 -10.13 8.24
N LYS A 125 13.04 -9.57 8.09
CA LYS A 125 11.83 -9.98 8.81
C LYS A 125 10.69 -10.19 7.81
N PRO A 126 9.70 -11.03 8.13
CA PRO A 126 8.52 -11.18 7.32
C PRO A 126 7.89 -9.83 6.98
N TYR A 127 7.61 -9.65 5.69
CA TYR A 127 6.93 -8.48 5.18
C TYR A 127 5.50 -8.47 5.70
N ASP A 128 5.08 -7.29 6.12
CA ASP A 128 3.66 -6.99 6.27
C ASP A 128 3.49 -5.48 6.07
N ASN A 129 2.29 -5.02 5.71
CA ASN A 129 1.96 -3.59 5.64
C ASN A 129 0.64 -3.27 6.37
N LEU A 130 -0.04 -2.19 6.00
CA LEU A 130 -1.33 -1.81 6.61
C LEU A 130 -2.50 -2.70 6.13
N SER A 131 -2.30 -3.53 5.11
CA SER A 131 -3.28 -4.47 4.58
C SER A 131 -3.74 -5.48 5.61
N SER A 132 -2.85 -5.96 6.48
CA SER A 132 -3.20 -6.88 7.57
C SER A 132 -4.16 -6.35 8.61
N LEU A 133 -4.45 -5.04 8.56
CA LEU A 133 -5.37 -4.37 9.46
C LEU A 133 -6.70 -4.03 8.80
N ILE A 134 -6.85 -4.26 7.49
CA ILE A 134 -8.02 -3.82 6.73
C ILE A 134 -8.60 -4.87 5.78
N ILE A 135 -7.77 -5.76 5.23
CA ILE A 135 -8.19 -6.64 4.14
C ILE A 135 -9.26 -7.61 4.62
N ASP A 136 -9.13 -8.09 5.86
CA ASP A 136 -10.09 -8.99 6.48
C ASP A 136 -11.43 -8.28 6.82
N ASP A 137 -11.49 -6.94 6.75
CA ASP A 137 -12.70 -6.13 6.91
C ASP A 137 -13.29 -5.63 5.56
N CYS A 138 -12.75 -6.06 4.40
CA CYS A 138 -13.22 -5.63 3.08
C CYS A 138 -14.18 -6.65 2.46
N ASP A 139 -15.27 -6.19 1.86
CA ASP A 139 -16.18 -6.99 1.04
C ASP A 139 -15.55 -7.38 -0.31
N PHE A 140 -14.63 -6.55 -0.80
CA PHE A 140 -13.87 -6.82 -2.01
C PHE A 140 -12.46 -6.27 -1.99
N VAL A 141 -11.52 -7.03 -2.54
CA VAL A 141 -10.11 -6.66 -2.60
C VAL A 141 -9.69 -6.63 -4.06
N ILE A 142 -9.39 -5.43 -4.55
CA ILE A 142 -8.80 -5.22 -5.86
C ILE A 142 -7.35 -5.67 -5.82
N LYS A 143 -6.94 -6.59 -6.71
CA LYS A 143 -5.52 -6.89 -6.92
C LYS A 143 -4.94 -5.81 -7.83
N TYR A 144 -3.79 -5.27 -7.46
CA TYR A 144 -3.12 -4.23 -8.24
C TYR A 144 -2.74 -4.72 -9.63
N GLU A 145 -2.46 -6.01 -9.76
CA GLU A 145 -2.05 -6.69 -10.98
C GLU A 145 -3.20 -6.78 -12.00
N THR A 146 -4.45 -6.88 -11.54
CA THR A 146 -5.69 -6.91 -12.35
C THR A 146 -6.56 -5.69 -12.05
N ILE A 147 -5.93 -4.56 -11.75
CA ILE A 147 -6.62 -3.36 -11.25
C ILE A 147 -7.66 -2.81 -12.22
N ALA A 148 -7.46 -2.97 -13.52
CA ALA A 148 -8.39 -2.46 -14.54
C ALA A 148 -9.73 -3.20 -14.46
N GLU A 149 -9.69 -4.53 -14.36
CA GLU A 149 -10.86 -5.40 -14.29
C GLU A 149 -11.50 -5.36 -12.90
N ASP A 150 -10.69 -5.53 -11.86
CA ASP A 150 -11.14 -5.61 -10.48
C ASP A 150 -11.78 -4.30 -10.00
N TYR A 151 -11.28 -3.16 -10.45
CA TYR A 151 -11.89 -1.87 -10.14
C TYR A 151 -13.32 -1.76 -10.67
N LEU A 152 -13.53 -2.13 -11.93
CA LEU A 152 -14.86 -2.12 -12.53
C LEU A 152 -15.79 -3.09 -11.80
N LEU A 153 -15.28 -4.28 -11.45
CA LEU A 153 -16.03 -5.26 -10.69
C LEU A 153 -16.41 -4.75 -9.29
N ALA A 154 -15.49 -4.11 -8.57
CA ALA A 154 -15.74 -3.51 -7.27
C ALA A 154 -16.85 -2.47 -7.34
N LEU A 155 -16.83 -1.59 -8.35
CA LEU A 155 -17.88 -0.59 -8.55
C LEU A 155 -19.24 -1.21 -8.90
N LYS A 156 -19.28 -2.24 -9.75
CA LYS A 156 -20.54 -2.96 -10.03
C LYS A 156 -21.11 -3.59 -8.77
N LYS A 157 -20.26 -4.23 -7.95
CA LYS A 157 -20.66 -4.81 -6.65
C LYS A 157 -21.15 -3.75 -5.66
N ALA A 158 -20.59 -2.54 -5.71
CA ALA A 158 -21.06 -1.38 -4.97
C ALA A 158 -22.34 -0.73 -5.54
N GLY A 159 -22.97 -1.30 -6.57
CA GLY A 159 -24.22 -0.80 -7.14
C GLY A 159 -24.07 0.29 -8.20
N VAL A 160 -22.86 0.51 -8.73
CA VAL A 160 -22.65 1.38 -9.90
C VAL A 160 -23.04 0.62 -11.18
N SER A 161 -24.08 1.08 -11.87
CA SER A 161 -24.62 0.39 -13.05
C SER A 161 -23.70 0.44 -14.27
N ASN A 162 -23.00 1.55 -14.50
CA ASN A 162 -22.12 1.73 -15.66
C ASN A 162 -20.77 2.35 -15.27
N PRO A 163 -19.86 1.57 -14.64
CA PRO A 163 -18.57 2.09 -14.24
C PRO A 163 -17.65 2.31 -15.44
N LYS A 164 -16.95 3.45 -15.42
CA LYS A 164 -15.90 3.83 -16.36
C LYS A 164 -14.55 3.22 -15.95
N PRO A 165 -13.68 2.83 -16.90
CA PRO A 165 -12.33 2.37 -16.61
C PRO A 165 -11.50 3.41 -15.86
N LEU A 166 -10.56 2.96 -15.01
CA LEU A 166 -9.60 3.88 -14.38
C LEU A 166 -8.75 4.58 -15.44
N PRO A 167 -8.63 5.91 -15.40
CA PRO A 167 -7.70 6.62 -16.26
C PRO A 167 -6.27 6.13 -16.05
N VAL A 168 -5.58 5.74 -17.13
CA VAL A 168 -4.17 5.35 -17.06
C VAL A 168 -3.35 6.61 -16.81
N ALA A 169 -2.92 6.82 -15.57
CA ALA A 169 -2.06 7.94 -15.20
C ALA A 169 -0.76 7.45 -14.54
N ASN A 170 0.38 7.92 -15.08
CA ASN A 170 1.74 7.76 -14.54
C ASN A 170 2.25 6.31 -14.45
N LYS A 171 2.83 5.79 -15.54
CA LYS A 171 3.76 4.65 -15.44
C LYS A 171 4.98 5.08 -14.61
N THR A 172 5.38 4.26 -13.64
CA THR A 172 6.59 4.55 -12.86
C THR A 172 7.81 4.38 -13.76
N ALA A 173 8.55 5.47 -14.03
CA ALA A 173 9.76 5.42 -14.84
C ALA A 173 10.83 4.51 -14.21
N GLY A 174 11.55 3.76 -15.04
CA GLY A 174 12.69 2.92 -14.62
C GLY A 174 12.36 1.52 -14.12
N LYS A 175 11.08 1.16 -13.91
CA LYS A 175 10.72 -0.23 -13.55
C LYS A 175 11.00 -1.14 -14.75
N LYS A 176 11.94 -2.08 -14.63
CA LYS A 176 12.00 -3.21 -15.58
C LYS A 176 10.66 -3.95 -15.52
N ASN A 177 10.06 -4.27 -16.66
CA ASN A 177 8.80 -5.00 -16.70
C ASN A 177 8.92 -6.39 -16.04
N ASP A 178 10.14 -6.91 -15.95
CA ASP A 178 10.43 -8.20 -15.35
C ASP A 178 10.81 -8.08 -13.86
N LEU A 179 9.94 -8.63 -13.00
CA LEU A 179 10.16 -8.74 -11.56
C LEU A 179 11.35 -9.67 -11.25
N LEU A 180 11.58 -10.71 -12.06
CA LEU A 180 12.62 -11.72 -11.83
C LEU A 180 14.02 -11.13 -11.93
N GLY A 181 14.21 -10.12 -12.78
CA GLY A 181 15.48 -9.39 -12.87
C GLY A 181 15.95 -8.74 -11.55
N TYR A 182 15.05 -8.56 -10.57
CA TYR A 182 15.40 -8.10 -9.22
C TYR A 182 15.65 -9.25 -8.24
N TYR A 183 14.95 -10.37 -8.41
CA TYR A 183 14.98 -11.48 -7.46
C TYR A 183 15.85 -12.63 -7.95
N THR A 184 17.16 -12.40 -7.91
CA THR A 184 18.21 -13.35 -8.27
C THR A 184 18.35 -14.49 -7.26
N ASN A 185 19.00 -15.58 -7.68
CA ASN A 185 19.18 -16.79 -6.87
C ASN A 185 19.81 -16.51 -5.48
N ASP A 186 20.71 -15.53 -5.37
CA ASP A 186 21.39 -15.17 -4.13
C ASP A 186 20.49 -14.51 -3.07
N ILE A 187 19.31 -14.01 -3.45
CA ILE A 187 18.29 -13.48 -2.52
C ILE A 187 16.99 -14.28 -2.52
N LYS A 188 16.89 -15.37 -3.28
CA LYS A 188 15.67 -16.21 -3.38
C LYS A 188 15.19 -16.67 -2.01
N GLU A 189 16.05 -17.32 -1.22
CA GLU A 189 15.68 -17.84 0.11
C GLU A 189 15.27 -16.73 1.09
N ILE A 190 15.97 -15.60 1.07
CA ILE A 190 15.63 -14.42 1.90
C ILE A 190 14.25 -13.91 1.48
N SER A 191 13.98 -13.85 0.17
CA SER A 191 12.70 -13.39 -0.37
C SER A 191 11.55 -14.33 -0.01
N ILE A 192 11.78 -15.64 -0.02
CA ILE A 192 10.81 -16.64 0.45
C ILE A 192 10.52 -16.43 1.94
N ALA A 193 11.56 -16.28 2.76
CA ALA A 193 11.40 -16.04 4.20
C ALA A 193 10.70 -14.71 4.52
N VAL A 194 10.93 -13.67 3.71
CA VAL A 194 10.36 -12.33 3.90
C VAL A 194 8.91 -12.29 3.40
N PHE A 195 8.64 -12.70 2.16
CA PHE A 195 7.35 -12.49 1.54
C PHE A 195 6.39 -13.66 1.70
N GLY A 196 6.91 -14.87 1.90
CA GLY A 196 6.13 -16.11 1.90
C GLY A 196 4.89 -16.06 2.78
N PRO A 197 4.99 -15.69 4.08
CA PRO A 197 3.82 -15.63 4.95
C PRO A 197 2.72 -14.69 4.46
N PHE A 198 3.10 -13.54 3.87
CA PHE A 198 2.15 -12.59 3.32
C PHE A 198 1.50 -13.11 2.04
N LEU A 199 2.31 -13.68 1.13
CA LEU A 199 1.80 -14.24 -0.12
C LEU A 199 0.82 -15.37 0.15
N GLU A 200 1.16 -16.29 1.07
CA GLU A 200 0.29 -17.37 1.52
C GLU A 200 -1.02 -16.84 2.12
N LYS A 201 -0.95 -15.87 3.06
CA LYS A 201 -2.16 -15.31 3.69
C LYS A 201 -3.13 -14.70 2.67
N TYR A 202 -2.63 -14.02 1.64
CA TYR A 202 -3.48 -13.26 0.71
C TYR A 202 -3.60 -13.89 -0.67
N ASN A 203 -3.32 -15.20 -0.78
CA ASN A 203 -3.44 -15.97 -2.00
C ASN A 203 -2.70 -15.31 -3.19
N TYR A 204 -1.45 -14.94 -2.96
CA TYR A 204 -0.49 -14.64 -4.01
C TYR A 204 0.49 -15.80 -4.15
N SER A 205 1.05 -15.93 -5.35
CA SER A 205 2.08 -16.92 -5.65
C SER A 205 3.44 -16.25 -5.81
N PHE A 206 4.49 -17.01 -5.54
CA PHE A 206 5.82 -16.68 -6.05
C PHE A 206 5.87 -16.90 -7.56
N PRO A 207 6.89 -16.35 -8.26
CA PRO A 207 7.07 -16.62 -9.68
C PRO A 207 7.15 -18.12 -9.96
N GLU A 208 6.56 -18.56 -11.07
CA GLU A 208 6.46 -19.97 -11.43
C GLU A 208 7.84 -20.62 -11.62
N GLU A 209 8.82 -19.84 -12.09
CA GLU A 209 10.21 -20.23 -12.29
C GLU A 209 10.90 -20.68 -10.99
N TRP A 210 10.33 -20.33 -9.83
CA TRP A 210 10.87 -20.75 -8.54
C TRP A 210 10.45 -22.15 -8.13
N GLY A 211 9.47 -22.73 -8.84
CA GLY A 211 8.90 -24.04 -8.55
C GLY A 211 8.21 -24.09 -7.20
N ALA A 212 8.13 -25.29 -6.63
CA ALA A 212 7.59 -25.48 -5.29
C ALA A 212 8.50 -24.80 -4.24
N VAL A 213 7.95 -23.80 -3.55
CA VAL A 213 8.65 -23.08 -2.49
C VAL A 213 8.15 -23.53 -1.12
N LYS A 214 9.08 -23.67 -0.17
CA LYS A 214 8.75 -24.00 1.23
C LYS A 214 8.99 -22.78 2.11
N ILE A 215 7.90 -22.20 2.62
CA ILE A 215 7.99 -21.06 3.54
C ILE A 215 8.53 -21.53 4.90
N PRO A 216 9.60 -20.92 5.44
CA PRO A 216 10.12 -21.27 6.76
C PRO A 216 9.07 -21.11 7.87
N LEU A 217 8.94 -22.10 8.75
CA LEU A 217 8.01 -22.04 9.89
C LEU A 217 8.29 -20.84 10.81
N LYS A 218 9.57 -20.51 11.01
CA LYS A 218 10.01 -19.32 11.75
C LYS A 218 9.39 -18.05 11.16
N SER A 219 9.43 -17.88 9.84
CA SER A 219 8.84 -16.73 9.16
C SER A 219 7.32 -16.65 9.34
N LYS A 220 6.62 -17.80 9.29
CA LYS A 220 5.17 -17.85 9.56
C LYS A 220 4.86 -17.40 10.98
N LEU A 221 5.59 -17.93 11.97
CA LEU A 221 5.39 -17.56 13.38
C LEU A 221 5.71 -16.07 13.62
N GLU A 222 6.83 -15.58 13.11
CA GLU A 222 7.21 -14.17 13.20
C GLU A 222 6.15 -13.26 12.56
N PHE A 223 5.63 -13.63 11.39
CA PHE A 223 4.57 -12.87 10.71
C PHE A 223 3.30 -12.77 11.58
N LEU A 224 2.87 -13.88 12.19
CA LEU A 224 1.70 -13.89 13.08
C LEU A 224 1.92 -12.99 14.31
N VAL A 225 3.05 -13.17 15.01
CA VAL A 225 3.36 -12.40 16.23
C VAL A 225 3.49 -10.91 15.91
N LEU A 226 4.25 -10.55 14.87
CA LEU A 226 4.42 -9.16 14.46
C LEU A 226 3.11 -8.53 13.96
N GLY A 227 2.23 -9.32 13.34
CA GLY A 227 0.89 -8.89 12.93
C GLY A 227 0.02 -8.51 14.14
N VAL A 228 0.01 -9.34 15.18
CA VAL A 228 -0.71 -9.04 16.43
C VAL A 228 -0.15 -7.78 17.09
N LEU A 229 1.17 -7.70 17.25
CA LEU A 229 1.83 -6.51 17.84
C LEU A 229 1.51 -5.23 17.05
N ARG A 230 1.45 -5.33 15.72
CA ARG A 230 1.08 -4.20 14.86
C ARG A 230 -0.36 -3.76 15.07
N LYS A 231 -1.30 -4.71 15.16
CA LYS A 231 -2.72 -4.41 15.41
C LYS A 231 -2.89 -3.68 16.75
N LEU A 232 -2.20 -4.16 17.79
CA LEU A 232 -2.19 -3.51 19.10
C LEU A 232 -1.57 -2.11 19.04
N ASN A 233 -0.39 -1.98 18.43
CA ASN A 233 0.29 -0.69 18.28
C ASN A 233 -0.59 0.34 17.56
N GLN A 234 -1.22 -0.05 16.46
CA GLN A 234 -2.05 0.86 15.66
C GLN A 234 -3.35 1.24 16.36
N LYS A 235 -3.98 0.31 17.08
CA LYS A 235 -5.25 0.56 17.77
C LYS A 235 -5.09 1.39 19.05
N TYR A 236 -4.03 1.15 19.83
CA TYR A 236 -3.92 1.69 21.19
C TYR A 236 -2.83 2.74 21.38
N PHE A 237 -1.71 2.65 20.65
CA PHE A 237 -0.52 3.47 20.93
C PHE A 237 -0.28 4.54 19.87
N LYS A 238 -0.60 4.27 18.61
CA LYS A 238 -0.34 5.19 17.52
C LYS A 238 -1.38 6.31 17.50
N LYS A 239 -1.01 7.48 18.01
CA LYS A 239 -1.82 8.70 17.90
C LYS A 239 -1.76 9.24 16.47
N THR A 240 -2.87 9.16 15.75
CA THR A 240 -3.01 9.77 14.42
C THR A 240 -3.48 11.21 14.60
N LYS A 241 -2.59 12.18 14.35
CA LYS A 241 -3.00 13.59 14.30
C LYS A 241 -3.94 13.78 13.10
N ARG A 242 -5.08 14.46 13.28
CA ARG A 242 -5.90 14.95 12.15
C ARG A 242 -5.01 15.86 11.33
N LYS A 243 -4.53 15.36 10.19
CA LYS A 243 -3.78 16.15 9.20
C LYS A 243 -4.64 16.23 7.95
N ILE A 244 -4.99 17.45 7.56
CA ILE A 244 -5.42 17.74 6.20
C ILE A 244 -4.22 17.42 5.29
N GLY A 245 -4.47 16.81 4.13
CA GLY A 245 -3.43 16.57 3.13
C GLY A 245 -2.72 17.87 2.76
N LEU A 246 -1.47 17.79 2.32
CA LEU A 246 -0.76 18.96 1.81
C LEU A 246 -1.52 19.54 0.61
N GLU A 247 -1.60 20.85 0.55
CA GLU A 247 -2.12 21.58 -0.62
C GLU A 247 -1.30 21.24 -1.86
N GLY A 248 -1.95 21.15 -3.02
CA GLY A 248 -1.35 20.69 -4.27
C GLY A 248 -1.18 19.16 -4.34
N THR A 249 -1.72 18.41 -3.38
CA THR A 249 -1.82 16.96 -3.48
C THR A 249 -3.27 16.57 -3.71
N ILE A 250 -3.50 15.58 -4.59
CA ILE A 250 -4.85 15.08 -4.92
C ILE A 250 -5.75 14.97 -3.68
N TYR A 251 -5.24 14.36 -2.60
CA TYR A 251 -6.02 14.19 -1.37
C TYR A 251 -6.22 15.47 -0.55
N GLY A 252 -5.19 16.33 -0.48
CA GLY A 252 -5.31 17.61 0.21
C GLY A 252 -6.27 18.56 -0.50
N ASP A 253 -6.27 18.56 -1.83
CA ASP A 253 -7.13 19.42 -2.63
C ASP A 253 -8.59 18.98 -2.52
N MET A 254 -8.87 17.66 -2.59
CA MET A 254 -10.21 17.12 -2.35
C MET A 254 -10.75 17.44 -0.95
N GLN A 255 -9.90 17.62 0.07
CA GLN A 255 -10.34 17.93 1.44
C GLN A 255 -10.63 19.42 1.67
N ARG A 256 -10.20 20.29 0.75
CA ARG A 256 -10.37 21.75 0.85
C ARG A 256 -11.54 22.28 0.01
N ASN A 257 -11.94 21.51 -1.01
CA ASN A 257 -13.12 21.76 -1.84
C ASN A 257 -14.38 21.19 -1.17
#